data_AF-A0A821J944-F1
#
_entry.id   AF-A0A821J944-F1
#
_cell.length_a   1.000
_cell.length_b   1.000
_cell.length_c   1.000
_cell.angle_alpha   90.00
_cell.angle_beta   90.00
_cell.angle_gamma   90.00
#
_symmetry.space_group_name_H-M   'P 1'
#
loop_
_entity.id
_entity.type
_entity.pdbx_description
1 polymer ?
#
loop_
_entity_poly.entity_id
_entity_poly.type
_entity_poly.pdbx_seq_one_letter_code
_entity_poly.pdbx_strand_id
1 'polypeptide(L)'
;MSLEESGSIFDNQMTTMAVLTSHLILINHKGELTSTLEGLIGMSLYAKSQIQSLPFKPKILFVLRDQMLRKTNTFYEQLSRFRDNLQISSSFLNLSIDDELDIKPENIVLLASAFSEDNNEDSNITQLWRNQTFAYEINELRQNILNDFHQQHSREKIAFKSIDAVYNKISSTWKTIDELGQGLLECKTL
;
A
#
# COMPACT_ATOMS: atom_id res chain seq x y z
N MET A 1 -16.66 5.87 -6.00
CA MET A 1 -17.82 5.01 -5.67
C MET A 1 -18.11 5.21 -4.20
N SER A 2 -19.40 5.38 -3.85
CA SER A 2 -19.89 6.01 -2.61
C SER A 2 -19.54 5.26 -1.33
N LEU A 3 -19.41 6.01 -0.24
CA LEU A 3 -18.55 5.78 0.92
C LEU A 3 -19.31 5.69 2.25
N GLU A 4 -20.65 5.54 2.26
CA GLU A 4 -21.40 5.95 3.47
C GLU A 4 -22.14 4.86 4.27
N GLU A 5 -22.36 3.63 3.79
CA GLU A 5 -23.02 2.60 4.65
C GLU A 5 -22.39 1.19 4.61
N SER A 6 -21.40 0.94 3.75
CA SER A 6 -20.66 -0.33 3.60
C SER A 6 -19.16 -0.24 3.94
N GLY A 7 -18.76 0.89 4.56
CA GLY A 7 -17.40 1.45 4.48
C GLY A 7 -16.23 0.53 4.84
N SER A 8 -16.29 -0.21 5.95
CA SER A 8 -15.12 -1.01 6.38
C SER A 8 -14.96 -2.33 5.63
N ILE A 9 -16.07 -3.00 5.27
CA ILE A 9 -16.01 -4.30 4.59
C ILE A 9 -15.51 -4.09 3.17
N PHE A 10 -16.02 -3.08 2.48
CA PHE A 10 -15.59 -2.78 1.12
C PHE A 10 -14.10 -2.43 1.05
N ASP A 11 -13.60 -1.60 1.99
CA ASP A 11 -12.17 -1.25 2.06
C ASP A 11 -11.30 -2.49 2.33
N ASN A 12 -11.75 -3.39 3.20
CA ASN A 12 -11.11 -4.67 3.46
C ASN A 12 -11.09 -5.58 2.22
N GLN A 13 -12.21 -5.66 1.48
CA GLN A 13 -12.32 -6.44 0.24
C GLN A 13 -11.35 -5.91 -0.82
N MET A 14 -11.31 -4.58 -1.02
CA MET A 14 -10.45 -3.95 -2.00
C MET A 14 -8.97 -4.08 -1.66
N THR A 15 -8.62 -3.95 -0.38
CA THR A 15 -7.23 -4.12 0.08
C THR A 15 -6.79 -5.58 -0.02
N THR A 16 -7.66 -6.52 0.36
CA THR A 16 -7.41 -7.97 0.19
C THR A 16 -7.20 -8.31 -1.28
N MET A 17 -8.03 -7.73 -2.17
CA MET A 17 -7.90 -7.91 -3.60
C MET A 17 -6.53 -7.42 -4.11
N ALA A 18 -6.11 -6.23 -3.68
CA ALA A 18 -4.80 -5.68 -4.04
C ALA A 18 -3.64 -6.58 -3.56
N VAL A 19 -3.71 -7.09 -2.33
CA VAL A 19 -2.72 -8.01 -1.75
C VAL A 19 -2.63 -9.33 -2.52
N LEU A 20 -3.77 -9.86 -2.97
CA LEU A 20 -3.84 -11.16 -3.63
C LEU A 20 -3.48 -11.16 -5.12
N THR A 21 -3.51 -10.00 -5.79
CA THR A 21 -3.34 -9.96 -7.25
C THR A 21 -2.24 -9.04 -7.77
N SER A 22 -1.64 -8.19 -6.93
CA SER A 22 -0.71 -7.15 -7.41
C SER A 22 0.75 -7.51 -7.15
N HIS A 23 1.65 -7.26 -8.09
CA HIS A 23 3.10 -7.37 -7.85
C HIS A 23 3.67 -6.27 -6.97
N LEU A 24 3.11 -5.09 -7.12
CA LEU A 24 3.46 -3.88 -6.39
C LEU A 24 2.17 -3.22 -5.92
N ILE A 25 2.13 -2.84 -4.64
CA ILE A 25 1.04 -2.10 -4.03
C ILE A 25 1.58 -0.73 -3.63
N LEU A 26 1.02 0.32 -4.22
CA LEU A 26 1.37 1.71 -3.91
C LEU A 26 0.43 2.23 -2.84
N ILE A 27 0.94 2.43 -1.62
CA ILE A 27 0.19 3.05 -0.54
C ILE A 27 0.46 4.55 -0.57
N ASN A 28 -0.53 5.30 -1.03
CA ASN A 28 -0.46 6.74 -1.15
C ASN A 28 -1.07 7.41 0.09
N HIS A 29 -0.24 7.78 1.05
CA HIS A 29 -0.68 8.27 2.36
C HIS A 29 -0.19 9.70 2.61
N LYS A 30 -0.99 10.52 3.28
CA LYS A 30 -0.57 11.88 3.67
C LYS A 30 -0.05 11.82 5.11
N GLY A 31 1.13 12.38 5.36
CA GLY A 31 1.72 12.34 6.70
C GLY A 31 2.33 10.98 7.05
N GLU A 32 2.14 10.53 8.28
CA GLU A 32 2.79 9.36 8.88
C GLU A 32 1.93 8.10 8.77
N LEU A 33 2.54 6.91 8.93
CA LEU A 33 1.79 5.64 8.94
C LEU A 33 0.79 5.60 10.10
N THR A 34 -0.43 5.10 9.85
CA THR A 34 -1.54 5.10 10.81
C THR A 34 -1.96 3.67 11.20
N SER A 35 -2.51 3.52 12.39
CA SER A 35 -3.06 2.24 12.87
C SER A 35 -4.23 1.73 12.03
N THR A 36 -4.99 2.61 11.37
CA THR A 36 -6.04 2.21 10.42
C THR A 36 -5.43 1.46 9.22
N LEU A 37 -4.31 1.95 8.69
CA LEU A 37 -3.60 1.28 7.60
C LEU A 37 -3.03 -0.07 8.06
N GLU A 38 -2.51 -0.14 9.29
CA GLU A 38 -2.06 -1.40 9.91
C GLU A 38 -3.20 -2.42 9.94
N GLY A 39 -4.38 -2.02 10.43
CA GLY A 39 -5.56 -2.88 10.49
C GLY A 39 -6.00 -3.40 9.12
N LEU A 40 -6.06 -2.53 8.10
CA LEU A 40 -6.43 -2.93 6.73
C LEU A 40 -5.47 -3.97 6.14
N ILE A 41 -4.16 -3.77 6.30
CA ILE A 41 -3.16 -4.73 5.80
C ILE A 41 -3.20 -6.03 6.60
N GLY A 42 -3.34 -5.94 7.93
CA GLY A 42 -3.48 -7.11 8.80
C GLY A 42 -4.68 -7.97 8.43
N MET A 43 -5.86 -7.37 8.22
CA MET A 43 -7.05 -8.09 7.76
C MET A 43 -6.88 -8.71 6.39
N SER A 44 -6.19 -8.03 5.49
CA SER A 44 -5.91 -8.54 4.14
C SER A 44 -4.96 -9.73 4.15
N LEU A 45 -3.98 -9.73 5.06
CA LEU A 45 -3.09 -10.87 5.31
C LEU A 45 -3.84 -12.06 5.90
N TYR A 46 -4.72 -11.81 6.86
CA TYR A 46 -5.61 -12.83 7.39
C TYR A 46 -6.42 -13.47 6.26
N ALA A 47 -7.11 -12.67 5.45
CA ALA A 47 -7.89 -13.16 4.32
C ALA A 47 -7.02 -13.92 3.31
N LYS A 48 -5.81 -13.44 3.00
CA LYS A 48 -4.85 -14.13 2.14
C LYS A 48 -4.51 -15.53 2.64
N SER A 49 -4.27 -15.68 3.95
CA SER A 49 -3.95 -16.99 4.56
C SER A 49 -5.09 -18.01 4.38
N GLN A 50 -6.34 -17.54 4.44
CA GLN A 50 -7.52 -18.40 4.33
C GLN A 50 -7.86 -18.75 2.88
N ILE A 51 -7.62 -17.83 1.93
CA ILE A 51 -7.96 -18.01 0.51
C ILE A 51 -6.94 -18.92 -0.21
N GLN A 52 -5.83 -19.28 0.44
CA GLN A 52 -4.77 -20.17 -0.10
C GLN A 52 -4.36 -19.79 -1.54
N SER A 53 -4.11 -18.51 -1.76
CA SER A 53 -3.65 -18.06 -3.08
C SER A 53 -2.26 -18.58 -3.39
N LEU A 54 -1.93 -18.71 -4.69
CA LEU A 54 -0.56 -18.90 -5.18
C LEU A 54 0.45 -18.07 -4.38
N PRO A 55 1.67 -18.58 -4.13
CA PRO A 55 2.68 -17.93 -3.30
C PRO A 55 3.19 -16.67 -4.00
N PHE A 56 2.43 -15.60 -3.85
CA PHE A 56 2.74 -14.30 -4.40
C PHE A 56 3.04 -13.36 -3.24
N LYS A 57 4.25 -12.79 -3.26
CA LYS A 57 4.74 -11.88 -2.24
C LYS A 57 4.75 -10.46 -2.81
N PRO A 58 3.65 -9.68 -2.65
CA PRO A 58 3.60 -8.32 -3.16
C PRO A 58 4.61 -7.44 -2.45
N LYS A 59 5.25 -6.57 -3.24
CA LYS A 59 6.03 -5.46 -2.72
C LYS A 59 5.08 -4.33 -2.33
N ILE A 60 5.21 -3.81 -1.12
CA ILE A 60 4.45 -2.65 -0.68
C ILE A 60 5.37 -1.44 -0.72
N LEU A 61 4.97 -0.38 -1.42
CA LEU A 61 5.71 0.88 -1.51
C LEU A 61 4.88 1.99 -0.88
N PHE A 62 5.39 2.58 0.19
CA PHE A 62 4.75 3.66 0.94
C PHE A 62 5.17 5.01 0.37
N VAL A 63 4.23 5.70 -0.27
CA VAL A 63 4.40 7.05 -0.79
C VAL A 63 3.78 8.01 0.21
N LEU A 64 4.62 8.61 1.06
CA LEU A 64 4.21 9.53 2.11
C LEU A 64 4.25 10.96 1.56
N ARG A 65 3.08 11.58 1.38
CA ARG A 65 2.89 12.92 0.80
C ARG A 65 2.93 14.02 1.84
N ASP A 66 3.15 15.23 1.36
CA ASP A 66 3.14 16.49 2.11
C ASP A 66 4.16 16.49 3.26
N GLN A 67 5.33 15.88 3.03
CA GLN A 67 6.36 15.75 4.05
C GLN A 67 7.15 17.03 4.22
N MET A 68 7.03 17.64 5.40
CA MET A 68 7.82 18.82 5.80
C MET A 68 9.18 18.41 6.35
N LEU A 69 9.23 17.30 7.09
CA LEU A 69 10.45 16.74 7.67
C LEU A 69 11.01 15.66 6.75
N ARG A 70 12.27 15.83 6.33
CA ARG A 70 12.94 14.93 5.36
C ARG A 70 13.91 13.94 6.02
N LYS A 71 13.77 13.67 7.32
CA LYS A 71 14.62 12.72 8.05
C LYS A 71 14.10 11.30 7.85
N THR A 72 14.72 10.57 6.94
CA THR A 72 14.35 9.18 6.58
C THR A 72 14.35 8.23 7.78
N ASN A 73 15.25 8.41 8.75
CA ASN A 73 15.33 7.55 9.94
C ASN A 73 14.02 7.47 10.73
N THR A 74 13.29 8.59 10.88
CA THR A 74 12.02 8.61 11.61
C THR A 74 10.98 7.72 10.94
N PHE A 75 10.91 7.74 9.61
CA PHE A 75 9.99 6.90 8.85
C PHE A 75 10.42 5.43 8.83
N TYR A 76 11.73 5.15 8.89
CA TYR A 76 12.22 3.77 9.03
C TYR A 76 11.83 3.17 10.38
N GLU A 77 11.91 3.95 11.46
CA GLU A 77 11.42 3.52 12.78
C GLU A 77 9.90 3.28 12.77
N GLN A 78 9.13 4.18 12.14
CA GLN A 78 7.68 4.00 11.97
C GLN A 78 7.36 2.72 11.18
N LEU A 79 8.07 2.46 10.09
CA LEU A 79 7.87 1.25 9.30
C LEU A 79 8.28 -0.02 10.05
N SER A 80 9.33 0.04 10.87
CA SER A 80 9.70 -1.08 11.74
C SER A 80 8.57 -1.39 12.72
N ARG A 81 8.04 -0.38 13.40
CA ARG A 81 6.90 -0.56 14.33
C ARG A 81 5.67 -1.09 13.62
N PHE A 82 5.36 -0.56 12.44
CA PHE A 82 4.27 -1.03 11.59
C PHE A 82 4.42 -2.53 11.27
N ARG A 83 5.63 -2.96 10.88
CA ARG A 83 5.93 -4.37 10.59
C ARG A 83 5.84 -5.24 11.85
N ASP A 84 6.38 -4.77 12.97
CA ASP A 84 6.31 -5.48 14.25
C ASP A 84 4.85 -5.68 14.70
N ASN A 85 4.02 -4.63 14.57
CA ASN A 85 2.58 -4.70 14.86
C ASN A 85 1.88 -5.71 13.97
N LEU A 86 2.13 -5.68 12.65
CA LEU A 86 1.57 -6.66 11.73
C LEU A 86 1.98 -8.09 12.09
N GLN A 87 3.25 -8.30 12.48
CA GLN A 87 3.75 -9.61 12.88
C GLN A 87 3.10 -10.13 14.17
N ILE A 88 2.82 -9.23 15.12
CA ILE A 88 2.07 -9.55 16.34
C ILE A 88 0.63 -9.93 15.98
N SER A 89 -0.05 -9.11 15.16
CA SER A 89 -1.41 -9.39 14.71
C SER A 89 -1.50 -10.67 13.87
N SER A 90 -0.45 -11.06 13.15
CA SER A 90 -0.43 -12.31 12.37
C SER A 90 0.09 -13.52 13.15
N SER A 91 0.47 -13.38 14.42
CA SER A 91 1.12 -14.45 15.20
C SER A 91 0.25 -15.69 15.34
N PHE A 92 -1.07 -15.52 15.51
CA PHE A 92 -2.01 -16.65 15.61
C PHE A 92 -2.19 -17.42 14.29
N LEU A 93 -1.78 -16.84 13.16
CA LEU A 93 -1.78 -17.51 11.86
C LEU A 93 -0.57 -18.41 11.66
N ASN A 94 0.43 -18.36 12.55
CA ASN A 94 1.74 -19.01 12.36
C ASN A 94 2.41 -18.63 11.03
N LEU A 95 2.22 -17.38 10.59
CA LEU A 95 2.80 -16.84 9.36
C LEU A 95 3.84 -15.77 9.70
N SER A 96 4.92 -15.77 8.92
CA SER A 96 5.88 -14.67 8.89
C SER A 96 5.41 -13.61 7.90
N ILE A 97 5.33 -12.35 8.32
CA ILE A 97 5.05 -11.22 7.42
C ILE A 97 6.09 -11.16 6.31
N ASP A 98 7.33 -11.52 6.60
CA ASP A 98 8.42 -11.52 5.62
C ASP A 98 8.27 -12.61 4.55
N ASP A 99 7.45 -13.64 4.78
CA ASP A 99 7.15 -14.63 3.74
C ASP A 99 6.00 -14.13 2.86
N GLU A 100 5.12 -13.31 3.42
CA GLU A 100 3.87 -12.89 2.77
C GLU A 100 3.95 -11.54 2.04
N LEU A 101 4.74 -10.57 2.53
CA LEU A 101 4.86 -9.21 1.98
C LEU A 101 6.33 -8.75 1.91
N ASP A 102 6.69 -8.01 0.87
CA ASP A 102 8.00 -7.35 0.79
C ASP A 102 7.91 -5.90 1.28
N ILE A 103 8.21 -5.72 2.57
CA ILE A 103 8.24 -4.44 3.29
C ILE A 103 9.66 -4.21 3.82
N LYS A 104 10.37 -3.25 3.23
CA LYS A 104 11.72 -2.87 3.67
C LYS A 104 11.88 -1.35 3.80
N PRO A 105 12.90 -0.84 4.49
CA PRO A 105 13.13 0.61 4.63
C PRO A 105 13.20 1.35 3.29
N GLU A 106 13.81 0.74 2.26
CA GLU A 106 13.88 1.29 0.90
C GLU A 106 12.52 1.41 0.20
N ASN A 107 11.46 0.84 0.78
CA ASN A 107 10.11 0.93 0.26
C ASN A 107 9.38 2.21 0.69
N ILE A 108 10.03 3.14 1.40
CA ILE A 108 9.44 4.44 1.74
C ILE A 108 9.93 5.50 0.77
N VAL A 109 8.99 6.24 0.20
CA VAL A 109 9.26 7.41 -0.63
C VAL A 109 8.54 8.61 0.00
N LEU A 110 9.30 9.64 0.32
CA LEU A 110 8.77 10.90 0.83
C LEU A 110 8.56 11.85 -0.36
N LEU A 111 7.34 12.37 -0.49
CA LEU A 111 7.00 13.39 -1.47
C LEU A 111 6.71 14.71 -0.78
N ALA A 112 7.29 15.78 -1.32
CA ALA A 112 6.90 17.14 -0.97
C ALA A 112 5.43 17.40 -1.29
N SER A 113 4.87 18.47 -0.71
CA SER A 113 3.61 19.02 -1.20
C SER A 113 3.77 19.46 -2.65
N ALA A 114 2.75 19.19 -3.48
CA ALA A 114 2.69 19.65 -4.86
C ALA A 114 2.61 21.19 -4.98
N PHE A 115 2.15 21.85 -3.91
CA PHE A 115 2.00 23.29 -3.82
C PHE A 115 2.78 23.85 -2.63
N SER A 116 3.39 25.01 -2.85
CA SER A 116 3.96 25.85 -1.80
C SER A 116 2.99 26.98 -1.51
N GLU A 117 2.89 27.36 -0.25
CA GLU A 117 2.09 28.49 0.19
C GLU A 117 3.03 29.58 0.70
N ASP A 118 2.79 30.82 0.29
CA ASP A 118 3.52 31.99 0.79
C ASP A 118 2.54 33.12 1.10
N ASN A 119 2.80 33.87 2.17
CA ASN A 119 1.93 34.97 2.58
C ASN A 119 2.49 36.27 2.01
N ASN A 120 1.75 36.89 1.10
CA ASN A 120 2.13 38.20 0.57
C ASN A 120 1.81 39.28 1.62
N GLU A 121 2.86 39.83 2.24
CA GLU A 121 2.74 40.81 3.33
C GLU A 121 2.00 42.09 2.92
N ASP A 122 2.14 42.52 1.65
CA ASP A 122 1.53 43.77 1.15
C ASP A 122 0.02 43.67 0.91
N SER A 123 -0.46 42.47 0.55
CA SER A 123 -1.88 42.24 0.21
C SER A 123 -2.63 41.42 1.25
N ASN A 124 -1.92 40.86 2.25
CA ASN A 124 -2.46 39.94 3.24
C ASN A 124 -3.23 38.75 2.61
N ILE A 125 -2.76 38.29 1.44
CA ILE A 125 -3.32 37.17 0.68
C ILE A 125 -2.29 36.04 0.68
N THR A 126 -2.73 34.82 1.00
CA THR A 126 -1.94 33.60 0.82
C THR A 126 -1.90 33.24 -0.67
N GLN A 127 -0.70 33.19 -1.23
CA GLN A 127 -0.46 32.80 -2.62
C GLN A 127 -0.02 31.34 -2.68
N LEU A 128 -0.66 30.58 -3.57
CA LEU A 128 -0.32 29.19 -3.85
C LEU A 128 0.45 29.11 -5.17
N TRP A 129 1.57 28.41 -5.16
CA TRP A 129 2.37 28.19 -6.36
C TRP A 129 2.91 26.77 -6.41
N ARG A 130 3.30 26.33 -7.61
CA ARG A 130 3.75 24.94 -7.83
C ARG A 130 5.10 24.72 -7.18
N ASN A 131 5.20 23.67 -6.38
CA ASN A 131 6.48 23.25 -5.81
C ASN A 131 7.30 22.51 -6.88
N GLN A 132 8.43 23.09 -7.29
CA GLN A 132 9.29 22.48 -8.30
C GLN A 132 9.90 21.17 -7.83
N THR A 133 10.22 21.05 -6.53
CA THR A 133 10.80 19.84 -5.96
C THR A 133 9.89 18.63 -6.14
N PHE A 134 8.57 18.82 -5.98
CA PHE A 134 7.59 17.76 -6.21
C PHE A 134 7.67 17.19 -7.64
N ALA A 135 7.88 18.04 -8.65
CA ALA A 135 7.97 17.60 -10.04
C ALA A 135 9.20 16.72 -10.32
N TYR A 136 10.31 16.96 -9.61
CA TYR A 136 11.49 16.09 -9.69
C TYR A 136 11.24 14.76 -8.96
N GLU A 137 10.76 14.82 -7.71
CA GLU A 137 10.52 13.65 -6.86
C GLU A 137 9.48 12.69 -7.48
N ILE A 138 8.40 13.21 -8.09
CA ILE A 138 7.40 12.36 -8.75
C ILE A 138 7.95 11.66 -10.00
N ASN A 139 8.87 12.31 -10.72
CA ASN A 139 9.52 11.71 -11.89
C ASN A 139 10.51 10.64 -11.48
N GLU A 140 11.26 10.86 -10.41
CA GLU A 140 12.15 9.86 -9.82
C GLU A 140 11.36 8.64 -9.33
N LEU A 141 10.26 8.84 -8.60
CA LEU A 141 9.37 7.76 -8.19
C LEU A 141 8.88 6.93 -9.38
N ARG A 142 8.41 7.60 -10.45
CA ARG A 142 7.96 6.94 -11.67
C ARG A 142 9.06 6.09 -12.31
N GLN A 143 10.28 6.63 -12.42
CA GLN A 143 11.42 5.90 -12.96
C GLN A 143 11.77 4.67 -12.09
N ASN A 144 11.78 4.83 -10.78
CA ASN A 144 12.07 3.76 -9.83
C ASN A 144 11.05 2.61 -9.93
N ILE A 145 9.75 2.93 -10.04
CA ILE A 145 8.68 1.92 -10.22
C ILE A 145 8.87 1.15 -11.54
N LEU A 146 9.12 1.86 -12.65
CA LEU A 146 9.32 1.21 -13.95
C LEU A 146 10.57 0.34 -13.97
N ASN A 147 11.66 0.81 -13.37
CA ASN A 147 12.90 0.05 -13.26
C ASN A 147 12.71 -1.24 -12.44
N ASP A 148 11.99 -1.15 -11.31
CA ASP A 148 11.67 -2.32 -10.49
C ASP A 148 10.81 -3.33 -11.27
N PHE A 149 9.81 -2.86 -12.01
CA PHE A 149 9.00 -3.70 -12.89
C PHE A 149 9.85 -4.42 -13.96
N HIS A 150 10.75 -3.71 -14.62
CA HIS A 150 11.67 -4.31 -15.61
C HIS A 150 12.60 -5.35 -14.99
N GLN A 151 13.10 -5.10 -13.77
CA GLN A 151 13.93 -6.07 -13.05
C GLN A 151 13.16 -7.33 -12.65
N GLN A 152 11.91 -7.18 -12.19
CA GLN A 152 11.04 -8.32 -11.85
C GLN A 152 10.71 -9.17 -13.09
N HIS A 153 10.42 -8.52 -14.22
CA HIS A 153 10.19 -9.20 -15.50
C HIS A 153 11.41 -10.01 -15.93
N SER A 154 12.60 -9.40 -15.87
CA SER A 154 13.87 -10.02 -16.29
C SER A 154 14.26 -11.23 -15.44
N ARG A 155 13.79 -11.30 -14.19
CA ARG A 155 14.02 -12.41 -13.26
C ARG A 155 12.95 -13.51 -13.33
N GLU A 156 12.05 -13.43 -14.31
CA GLU A 156 10.86 -14.32 -14.45
C GLU A 156 9.99 -14.38 -13.19
N LYS A 157 10.04 -13.37 -12.32
CA LYS A 157 9.25 -13.33 -11.09
C LYS A 157 7.79 -12.92 -11.32
N ILE A 158 7.41 -12.65 -12.57
CA ILE A 158 6.03 -12.29 -12.92
C ILE A 158 5.21 -13.58 -13.05
N ALA A 159 4.31 -13.77 -12.09
CA ALA A 159 3.41 -14.92 -12.02
C ALA A 159 2.50 -15.12 -13.25
N PHE A 160 2.10 -14.04 -13.92
CA PHE A 160 1.13 -14.11 -15.02
C PHE A 160 1.75 -13.67 -16.35
N LYS A 161 1.71 -14.57 -17.34
CA LYS A 161 2.30 -14.35 -18.67
C LYS A 161 1.29 -13.88 -19.73
N SER A 162 0.00 -13.84 -19.40
CA SER A 162 -1.06 -13.39 -20.31
C SER A 162 -2.14 -12.58 -19.58
N ILE A 163 -2.81 -11.70 -20.32
CA ILE A 163 -3.94 -10.91 -19.83
C ILE A 163 -5.09 -11.83 -19.40
N ASP A 164 -5.35 -12.91 -20.13
CA ASP A 164 -6.40 -13.88 -19.77
C ASP A 164 -6.12 -14.54 -18.41
N ALA A 165 -4.85 -14.88 -18.13
CA ALA A 165 -4.47 -15.44 -16.83
C ALA A 165 -4.68 -14.42 -15.71
N VAL A 166 -4.34 -13.15 -15.94
CA VAL A 166 -4.60 -12.05 -15.00
C VAL A 166 -6.10 -11.87 -14.78
N TYR A 167 -6.90 -11.80 -15.85
CA TYR A 167 -8.35 -11.62 -15.77
C TYR A 167 -9.03 -12.77 -15.01
N ASN A 168 -8.68 -14.01 -15.32
CA ASN A 168 -9.22 -15.19 -14.64
C ASN A 168 -8.82 -15.21 -13.16
N LYS A 169 -7.58 -14.81 -12.83
CA LYS A 169 -7.13 -14.70 -11.45
C LYS A 169 -7.90 -13.62 -10.70
N ILE A 170 -8.05 -12.44 -11.28
CA ILE A 170 -8.77 -11.31 -10.68
C ILE A 170 -10.23 -11.70 -10.43
N SER A 171 -10.89 -12.26 -11.45
CA SER A 171 -12.31 -12.65 -11.38
C SER A 171 -12.56 -13.75 -10.35
N SER A 172 -11.73 -14.79 -10.33
CA SER A 172 -11.86 -15.88 -9.33
C SER A 172 -11.59 -15.39 -7.91
N THR A 173 -10.56 -14.57 -7.72
CA THR A 173 -10.21 -14.01 -6.41
C THR A 173 -11.32 -13.09 -5.90
N TRP A 174 -11.87 -12.22 -6.76
CA TRP A 174 -13.01 -11.37 -6.41
C TRP A 174 -14.21 -12.19 -5.99
N LYS A 175 -14.58 -13.22 -6.77
CA LYS A 175 -15.69 -14.12 -6.42
C LYS A 175 -15.50 -14.75 -5.05
N THR A 176 -14.29 -15.24 -4.74
CA THR A 176 -13.98 -15.81 -3.43
C THR A 176 -14.06 -14.77 -2.30
N ILE A 177 -13.56 -13.56 -2.52
CA ILE A 177 -13.65 -12.46 -1.54
C ILE A 177 -15.10 -12.03 -1.32
N ASP A 178 -15.93 -12.00 -2.36
CA ASP A 178 -17.34 -11.62 -2.28
C ASP A 178 -18.15 -12.70 -1.53
N GLU A 179 -17.94 -13.98 -1.86
CA GLU A 179 -18.61 -15.11 -1.22
C GLU A 179 -18.19 -15.29 0.25
N LEU A 180 -16.92 -15.06 0.59
CA LEU A 180 -16.40 -15.24 1.95
C LEU A 180 -16.34 -13.93 2.75
N GLY A 181 -16.57 -12.78 2.12
CA GLY A 181 -16.25 -11.46 2.66
C GLY A 181 -17.04 -11.09 3.91
N GLN A 182 -18.34 -11.41 3.96
CA GLN A 182 -19.15 -11.17 5.16
C GLN A 182 -18.67 -12.00 6.36
N GLY A 183 -18.14 -13.22 6.15
CA GLY A 183 -17.65 -14.06 7.25
C GLY A 183 -16.20 -13.78 7.65
N LEU A 184 -15.32 -13.49 6.68
CA LEU A 184 -13.87 -13.30 6.90
C LEU A 184 -13.49 -11.86 7.25
N LEU A 185 -14.20 -10.86 6.72
CA LEU A 185 -13.81 -9.46 6.78
C LEU A 185 -14.66 -8.64 7.78
N GLU A 186 -15.66 -9.26 8.42
CA GLU A 186 -16.42 -8.69 9.55
C GLU A 186 -15.72 -8.87 10.90
N CYS A 187 -14.62 -9.64 10.97
CA CYS A 187 -13.82 -9.76 12.18
C CYS A 187 -13.25 -8.38 12.56
N LYS A 188 -13.91 -7.70 13.51
CA LYS A 188 -13.55 -6.36 14.00
C LYS A 188 -12.19 -6.28 14.71
N THR A 189 -11.57 -7.42 14.99
CA THR A 189 -10.34 -7.52 15.77
C THR A 189 -9.53 -8.71 15.29
N LEU A 190 -8.33 -8.40 14.77
CA LEU A 190 -7.14 -9.22 14.92
C LEU A 190 -6.40 -8.76 16.18
#